data_AF-A0A960GRQ4-F1
#
_entry.id   AF-A0A960GRQ4-F1
#
_cell.length_a   1.000
_cell.length_b   1.000
_cell.length_c   1.000
_cell.angle_alpha   90.00
_cell.angle_beta   90.00
_cell.angle_gamma   90.00
#
_symmetry.space_group_name_H-M   'P 1'
#
loop_
_entity.id
_entity.type
_entity.pdbx_description
1 polymer ?
#
loop_
_entity_poly.entity_id
_entity_poly.type
_entity_poly.pdbx_seq_one_letter_code
_entity_poly.pdbx_strand_id
1 'polypeptide(L)'
;MRVTMVGHATMLLQVAGLNILTDPVWSDRCSPFRFLGPQRVNNPGIAFGDLPPIDVVLLSHNHYDHMDMATLRRLATAHDPLVVTPVGNRAIVASSVSRMRVEERDWGETVEHGGARIHLEPVHHWSARGFGDRRMALWSGFVVETSAGNIYHVGDTGFHDGINYRDAANRHGTFRLAILPIGAYEPRWFMKPQHQNPDEAVQGMKLARAA
;
A
#
# COMPACT_ATOMS: atom_id res chain seq x y z
N MET A 1 2.59 13.27 -14.06
CA MET A 1 2.58 12.08 -13.18
C MET A 1 3.40 10.99 -13.83
N ARG A 2 4.31 10.37 -13.10
CA ARG A 2 5.10 9.20 -13.51
C ARG A 2 4.91 8.09 -12.48
N VAL A 3 4.84 6.86 -12.95
CA VAL A 3 4.71 5.65 -12.12
C VAL A 3 5.83 4.71 -12.50
N THR A 4 6.56 4.19 -11.52
CA THR A 4 7.57 3.16 -11.74
C THR A 4 7.26 1.97 -10.84
N MET A 5 7.11 0.79 -11.43
CA MET A 5 6.93 -0.45 -10.67
C MET A 5 8.30 -0.91 -10.14
N VAL A 6 8.45 -0.90 -8.82
CA VAL A 6 9.63 -1.47 -8.16
C VAL A 6 9.45 -2.97 -8.00
N GLY A 7 8.24 -3.43 -7.70
CA GLY A 7 7.90 -4.86 -7.64
C GLY A 7 6.91 -5.18 -6.54
N HIS A 8 6.16 -6.27 -6.71
CA HIS A 8 5.03 -6.61 -5.83
C HIS A 8 4.03 -5.44 -5.75
N ALA A 9 3.71 -4.96 -4.54
CA ALA A 9 2.87 -3.79 -4.31
C ALA A 9 3.67 -2.47 -4.24
N THR A 10 4.99 -2.50 -4.44
CA THR A 10 5.83 -1.31 -4.40
C THR A 10 5.82 -0.54 -5.72
N MET A 11 5.20 0.63 -5.68
CA MET A 11 5.18 1.61 -6.77
C MET A 11 5.85 2.90 -6.30
N LEU A 12 6.69 3.49 -7.16
CA LEU A 12 7.16 4.86 -7.00
C LEU A 12 6.27 5.79 -7.84
N LEU A 13 5.51 6.63 -7.16
CA LEU A 13 4.63 7.62 -7.74
C LEU A 13 5.29 8.99 -7.67
N GLN A 14 5.50 9.62 -8.82
CA GLN A 14 6.04 10.97 -8.91
C GLN A 14 4.95 11.90 -9.45
N VAL A 15 4.35 12.68 -8.56
CA VAL A 15 3.11 13.43 -8.84
C VAL A 15 3.06 14.71 -8.01
N ALA A 16 2.65 15.82 -8.62
CA ALA A 16 2.50 17.12 -7.94
C ALA A 16 3.73 17.56 -7.11
N GLY A 17 4.94 17.21 -7.57
CA GLY A 17 6.19 17.53 -6.86
C GLY A 17 6.58 16.55 -5.76
N LEU A 18 5.77 15.52 -5.48
CA LEU A 18 6.02 14.49 -4.47
C LEU A 18 6.54 13.20 -5.10
N ASN A 19 7.42 12.53 -4.37
CA ASN A 19 7.81 11.13 -4.58
C ASN A 19 7.20 10.27 -3.47
N ILE A 20 6.23 9.44 -3.83
CA ILE A 20 5.46 8.59 -2.92
C ILE A 20 5.79 7.13 -3.21
N LEU A 21 6.11 6.35 -2.18
CA LEU A 21 6.21 4.89 -2.27
C LEU A 21 4.96 4.23 -1.70
N THR A 22 4.42 3.21 -2.38
CA THR A 22 3.43 2.30 -1.80
C THR A 22 4.13 1.07 -1.23
N ASP A 23 3.72 0.57 -0.07
CA ASP A 23 4.07 -0.75 0.49
C ASP A 23 5.53 -1.21 0.18
N PRO A 24 6.56 -0.48 0.64
CA PRO A 24 7.91 -0.59 0.11
C PRO A 24 8.63 -1.86 0.59
N VAL A 25 9.07 -2.70 -0.37
CA VAL A 25 9.81 -3.95 -0.10
C VAL A 25 11.05 -4.08 -0.99
N TRP A 26 12.23 -4.04 -0.36
CA TRP A 26 13.52 -4.36 -0.98
C TRP A 26 14.19 -5.62 -0.42
N SER A 27 13.65 -6.21 0.65
CA SER A 27 14.19 -7.45 1.22
C SER A 27 14.00 -8.63 0.27
N ASP A 28 14.97 -9.55 0.26
CA ASP A 28 14.90 -10.79 -0.54
C ASP A 28 13.76 -11.73 -0.11
N ARG A 29 13.37 -11.68 1.17
CA ARG A 29 12.31 -12.50 1.74
C ARG A 29 11.30 -11.67 2.53
N CYS A 30 10.02 -11.98 2.35
CA CYS A 30 8.91 -11.42 3.10
C CYS A 30 8.53 -12.37 4.23
N SER A 31 9.26 -12.32 5.35
CA SER A 31 9.12 -13.28 6.45
C SER A 31 9.63 -12.72 7.78
N PRO A 32 9.13 -13.21 8.93
CA PRO A 32 9.76 -12.95 10.23
C PRO A 32 11.19 -13.51 10.33
N PHE A 33 11.51 -14.53 9.52
CA PHE A 33 12.80 -15.22 9.55
C PHE A 33 13.63 -14.90 8.32
N ARG A 34 14.94 -14.70 8.49
CA ARG A 34 15.85 -14.39 7.37
C ARG A 34 16.09 -15.58 6.41
N PHE A 35 15.89 -16.81 6.88
CA PHE A 35 16.23 -18.04 6.16
C PHE A 35 15.00 -18.86 5.73
N LEU A 36 13.81 -18.50 6.18
CA LEU A 36 12.57 -19.24 5.94
C LEU A 36 11.49 -18.29 5.44
N GLY A 37 10.59 -18.77 4.57
CA GLY A 37 9.47 -18.00 4.04
C GLY A 37 9.69 -17.51 2.60
N PRO A 38 8.68 -16.84 2.01
CA PRO A 38 8.66 -16.49 0.60
C PRO A 38 9.87 -15.65 0.20
N GLN A 39 10.58 -16.10 -0.83
CA GLN A 39 11.64 -15.33 -1.48
C GLN A 39 11.09 -14.68 -2.74
N ARG A 40 11.46 -13.42 -2.97
CA ARG A 40 11.11 -12.75 -4.22
C ARG A 40 11.80 -13.42 -5.41
N VAL A 41 11.10 -13.41 -6.55
CA VAL A 41 11.55 -14.08 -7.78
C VAL A 41 12.20 -13.13 -8.79
N ASN A 42 11.94 -11.82 -8.67
CA ASN A 42 12.50 -10.78 -9.53
C ASN A 42 13.26 -9.77 -8.67
N ASN A 43 14.35 -9.17 -9.15
CA ASN A 43 15.05 -8.05 -8.48
C ASN A 43 14.15 -6.80 -8.38
N PRO A 44 14.41 -5.83 -7.47
CA PRO A 44 13.63 -4.60 -7.42
C PRO A 44 13.90 -3.81 -8.70
N GLY A 45 12.87 -3.22 -9.29
CA GLY A 45 12.96 -2.45 -10.54
C GLY A 45 13.80 -1.18 -10.43
N ILE A 46 14.07 -0.72 -9.20
CA ILE A 46 15.00 0.36 -8.88
C ILE A 46 15.90 -0.13 -7.75
N ALA A 47 17.22 -0.01 -7.91
CA ALA A 47 18.12 -0.21 -6.79
C ALA A 47 17.83 0.85 -5.71
N PHE A 48 17.85 0.46 -4.44
CA PHE A 48 17.48 1.37 -3.35
C PHE A 48 18.31 2.66 -3.33
N GLY A 49 19.61 2.58 -3.64
CA GLY A 49 20.50 3.74 -3.68
C GLY A 49 20.19 4.73 -4.80
N ASP A 50 19.42 4.32 -5.80
CA ASP A 50 19.02 5.14 -6.94
C ASP A 50 17.63 5.78 -6.74
N LEU A 51 17.02 5.60 -5.56
CA LEU A 51 15.75 6.24 -5.24
C LEU A 51 15.91 7.76 -5.19
N PRO A 52 14.95 8.53 -5.74
CA PRO A 52 14.88 9.97 -5.47
C PRO A 52 14.57 10.21 -3.99
N PRO A 53 14.67 11.46 -3.48
CA PRO A 53 14.15 11.81 -2.15
C PRO A 53 12.70 11.34 -2.01
N ILE A 54 12.40 10.54 -1.00
CA ILE A 54 11.04 10.02 -0.77
C ILE A 54 10.35 10.88 0.27
N ASP A 55 9.20 11.44 -0.09
CA ASP A 55 8.43 12.34 0.78
C ASP A 55 7.45 11.56 1.65
N VAL A 56 6.76 10.59 1.03
CA VAL A 56 5.67 9.83 1.67
C VAL A 56 5.78 8.34 1.38
N VAL A 57 5.46 7.53 2.38
CA VAL A 57 5.21 6.09 2.25
C VAL A 57 3.75 5.82 2.59
N LEU A 58 3.01 5.21 1.67
CA LEU A 58 1.67 4.69 1.90
C LEU A 58 1.80 3.22 2.31
N LEU A 59 1.42 2.91 3.55
CA LEU A 59 1.56 1.57 4.13
C LEU A 59 0.18 0.99 4.41
N SER A 60 -0.29 0.13 3.52
CA SER A 60 -1.69 -0.34 3.49
C SER A 60 -2.04 -1.25 4.65
N HIS A 61 -1.15 -2.16 5.03
CA HIS A 61 -1.38 -3.10 6.12
C HIS A 61 -0.08 -3.75 6.58
N ASN A 62 -0.17 -4.59 7.61
CA ASN A 62 1.00 -5.11 8.33
C ASN A 62 1.56 -6.44 7.82
N HIS A 63 1.08 -7.04 6.73
CA HIS A 63 1.69 -8.27 6.22
C HIS A 63 3.15 -8.06 5.81
N TYR A 64 3.96 -9.12 5.87
CA TYR A 64 5.40 -9.04 5.66
C TYR A 64 5.82 -8.55 4.27
N ASP A 65 4.97 -8.75 3.28
CA ASP A 65 5.14 -8.37 1.87
C ASP A 65 4.60 -6.96 1.54
N HIS A 66 3.99 -6.27 2.51
CA HIS A 66 3.62 -4.86 2.40
C HIS A 66 4.35 -3.97 3.41
N MET A 67 4.73 -4.57 4.55
CA MET A 67 5.41 -3.92 5.67
C MET A 67 6.76 -4.58 5.95
N ASP A 68 7.76 -4.23 5.14
CA ASP A 68 9.14 -4.67 5.29
C ASP A 68 9.93 -3.74 6.24
N MET A 69 10.13 -4.21 7.47
CA MET A 69 10.87 -3.48 8.51
C MET A 69 12.31 -3.13 8.11
N ALA A 70 12.99 -3.97 7.30
CA ALA A 70 14.35 -3.66 6.88
C ALA A 70 14.36 -2.50 5.88
N THR A 71 13.39 -2.46 4.96
CA THR A 71 13.22 -1.35 4.04
C THR A 71 12.82 -0.06 4.77
N LEU A 72 11.88 -0.11 5.72
CA LEU A 72 11.50 1.06 6.51
C LEU A 72 12.68 1.65 7.31
N ARG A 73 13.55 0.81 7.90
CA ARG A 73 14.79 1.30 8.57
C ARG A 73 15.71 2.06 7.63
N ARG A 74 15.88 1.55 6.40
CA ARG A 74 16.72 2.19 5.39
C ARG A 74 16.11 3.52 4.95
N LEU A 75 14.80 3.56 4.70
CA LEU A 75 14.07 4.78 4.32
C LEU A 75 14.16 5.86 5.41
N ALA A 76 13.95 5.51 6.69
CA ALA A 76 14.10 6.44 7.81
C ALA A 76 15.50 7.03 7.95
N THR A 77 16.51 6.42 7.35
CA THR A 77 17.90 6.88 7.41
C THR A 77 18.30 7.68 6.17
N ALA A 78 17.85 7.25 5.00
CA ALA A 78 18.25 7.87 3.73
C ALA A 78 17.34 9.04 3.31
N HIS A 79 16.05 9.00 3.68
CA HIS A 79 15.04 9.95 3.16
C HIS A 79 14.14 10.56 4.24
N ASP A 80 13.99 9.91 5.40
CA ASP A 80 13.10 10.34 6.49
C ASP A 80 11.66 10.68 6.05
N PRO A 81 10.98 9.81 5.28
CA PRO A 81 9.65 10.10 4.73
C PRO A 81 8.58 10.12 5.83
N LEU A 82 7.44 10.72 5.53
CA LEU A 82 6.22 10.53 6.32
C LEU A 82 5.58 9.18 5.94
N VAL A 83 5.38 8.28 6.90
CA VAL A 83 4.61 7.05 6.71
C VAL A 83 3.14 7.33 7.06
N VAL A 84 2.24 7.12 6.12
CA VAL A 84 0.79 7.15 6.34
C VAL A 84 0.26 5.73 6.36
N THR A 85 -0.43 5.35 7.44
CA THR A 85 -0.83 3.97 7.70
C THR A 85 -2.14 3.92 8.51
N PRO A 86 -2.93 2.84 8.42
CA PRO A 86 -4.15 2.73 9.21
C PRO A 86 -3.90 2.40 10.69
N VAL A 87 -4.90 2.58 11.56
CA VAL A 87 -4.82 2.35 13.04
C VAL A 87 -4.12 1.05 13.45
N GLY A 88 -3.31 1.08 14.50
CA GLY A 88 -2.61 -0.07 15.08
C GLY A 88 -1.25 -0.42 14.44
N ASN A 89 -0.89 0.22 13.33
CA ASN A 89 0.36 -0.06 12.62
C ASN A 89 1.56 0.74 13.14
N ARG A 90 1.34 1.91 13.77
CA ARG A 90 2.40 2.76 14.34
C ARG A 90 3.22 2.01 15.37
N ALA A 91 2.57 1.26 16.27
CA ALA A 91 3.27 0.49 17.30
C ALA A 91 4.21 -0.57 16.68
N ILE A 92 3.78 -1.20 15.59
CA ILE A 92 4.57 -2.19 14.85
C ILE A 92 5.79 -1.52 14.22
N VAL A 93 5.59 -0.39 13.53
CA VAL A 93 6.70 0.37 12.92
C VAL A 93 7.70 0.84 14.00
N ALA A 94 7.19 1.40 15.10
CA ALA A 94 8.00 1.93 16.20
C ALA A 94 8.84 0.84 16.90
N SER A 95 8.38 -0.42 16.91
CA SER A 95 9.15 -1.55 17.45
C SER A 95 10.49 -1.77 16.75
N SER A 96 10.61 -1.32 15.50
CA SER A 96 11.79 -1.50 14.65
C SER A 96 12.47 -0.20 14.25
N VAL A 97 11.71 0.90 14.18
CA VAL A 97 12.13 2.22 13.72
C VAL A 97 11.48 3.30 14.60
N SER A 98 11.93 3.45 15.84
CA SER A 98 11.31 4.35 16.83
C SER A 98 11.21 5.82 16.38
N ARG A 99 12.14 6.27 15.53
CA ARG A 99 12.16 7.64 14.99
C ARG A 99 11.31 7.88 13.75
N MET A 100 10.65 6.84 13.21
CA MET A 100 9.88 6.98 11.97
C MET A 100 8.73 7.96 12.18
N ARG A 101 8.59 8.93 11.26
CA ARG A 101 7.44 9.83 11.24
C ARG A 101 6.24 9.05 10.73
N VAL A 102 5.29 8.75 11.61
CA VAL A 102 4.10 7.95 11.27
C VAL A 102 2.83 8.75 11.56
N GLU A 103 2.01 8.97 10.56
CA GLU A 103 0.62 9.41 10.71
C GLU A 103 -0.30 8.18 10.63
N GLU A 104 -1.02 7.94 11.72
CA GLU A 104 -1.95 6.83 11.86
C GLU A 104 -3.39 7.36 11.85
N ARG A 105 -4.26 6.78 11.02
CA ARG A 105 -5.64 7.22 10.79
C ARG A 105 -6.61 6.05 10.61
N ASP A 106 -7.88 6.25 10.89
CA ASP A 106 -8.96 5.30 10.61
C ASP A 106 -9.51 5.49 9.19
N TRP A 107 -10.39 4.59 8.74
CA TRP A 107 -11.09 4.75 7.48
C TRP A 107 -11.97 6.02 7.45
N GLY A 108 -12.00 6.67 6.31
CA GLY A 108 -12.69 7.95 6.11
C GLY A 108 -11.94 9.16 6.65
N GLU A 109 -10.80 8.95 7.33
CA GLU A 109 -9.92 10.03 7.75
C GLU A 109 -8.84 10.34 6.70
N THR A 110 -8.17 11.47 6.91
CA THR A 110 -7.29 12.08 5.92
C THR A 110 -6.01 12.61 6.54
N VAL A 111 -4.93 12.61 5.76
CA VAL A 111 -3.65 13.28 6.05
C VAL A 111 -3.33 14.27 4.93
N GLU A 112 -2.96 15.49 5.29
CA GLU A 112 -2.47 16.49 4.34
C GLU A 112 -0.94 16.53 4.36
N HIS A 113 -0.30 16.45 3.19
CA HIS A 113 1.15 16.53 3.07
C HIS A 113 1.57 17.05 1.71
N GLY A 114 2.42 18.10 1.68
CA GLY A 114 3.04 18.60 0.45
C GLY A 114 2.06 18.95 -0.68
N GLY A 115 0.87 19.47 -0.33
CA GLY A 115 -0.18 19.81 -1.29
C GLY A 115 -1.02 18.63 -1.79
N ALA A 116 -0.75 17.41 -1.31
CA ALA A 116 -1.61 16.24 -1.51
C ALA A 116 -2.50 16.00 -0.27
N ARG A 117 -3.70 15.48 -0.54
CA ARG A 117 -4.64 15.01 0.49
C ARG A 117 -4.76 13.50 0.36
N ILE A 118 -4.36 12.78 1.40
CA ILE A 118 -4.27 11.31 1.42
C ILE A 118 -5.41 10.78 2.29
N HIS A 119 -6.39 10.13 1.68
CA HIS A 119 -7.54 9.52 2.35
C HIS A 119 -7.30 8.03 2.58
N LEU A 120 -7.71 7.53 3.74
CA LEU A 120 -7.68 6.11 4.04
C LEU A 120 -9.07 5.52 3.79
N GLU A 121 -9.17 4.57 2.88
CA GLU A 121 -10.45 4.02 2.43
C GLU A 121 -10.58 2.53 2.78
N PRO A 122 -11.80 2.06 3.07
CA PRO A 122 -12.04 0.66 3.37
C PRO A 122 -11.79 -0.21 2.13
N VAL A 123 -11.12 -1.34 2.35
CA VAL A 123 -10.91 -2.42 1.37
C VAL A 123 -11.13 -3.78 2.05
N HIS A 124 -11.28 -4.84 1.26
CA HIS A 124 -11.62 -6.17 1.77
C HIS A 124 -10.37 -7.02 2.00
N HIS A 125 -9.73 -6.83 3.16
CA HIS A 125 -8.56 -7.62 3.53
C HIS A 125 -8.53 -7.92 5.03
N TRP A 126 -7.33 -8.20 5.56
CA TRP A 126 -7.05 -8.46 6.96
C TRP A 126 -5.58 -8.15 7.24
N SER A 127 -5.19 -8.29 8.50
CA SER A 127 -3.84 -8.02 8.98
C SER A 127 -3.39 -9.14 9.94
N ALA A 128 -2.10 -9.44 9.95
CA ALA A 128 -1.41 -10.25 10.96
C ALA A 128 0.10 -10.20 10.74
N ARG A 129 0.88 -10.33 11.82
CA ARG A 129 2.33 -10.56 11.76
C ARG A 129 2.77 -11.75 12.60
N GLY A 130 2.00 -12.14 13.60
CA GLY A 130 2.36 -13.18 14.53
C GLY A 130 1.22 -14.17 14.80
N PHE A 131 1.40 -14.91 15.88
CA PHE A 131 0.33 -15.76 16.39
C PHE A 131 -0.59 -14.93 17.29
N GLY A 132 -1.90 -14.99 17.05
CA GLY A 132 -2.90 -14.32 17.89
C GLY A 132 -3.10 -12.82 17.65
N ASP A 133 -2.47 -12.23 16.63
CA ASP A 133 -2.60 -10.80 16.31
C ASP A 133 -3.46 -10.50 15.07
N ARG A 134 -4.18 -11.53 14.57
CA ARG A 134 -5.02 -11.40 13.38
C ARG A 134 -6.09 -10.31 13.60
N ARG A 135 -6.10 -9.31 12.72
CA ARG A 135 -7.00 -8.13 12.73
C ARG A 135 -6.85 -7.22 13.95
N MET A 136 -5.70 -7.26 14.64
CA MET A 136 -5.38 -6.35 15.75
C MET A 136 -4.80 -5.00 15.29
N ALA A 137 -4.46 -4.88 14.01
CA ALA A 137 -4.17 -3.61 13.34
C ALA A 137 -5.10 -3.49 12.11
N LEU A 138 -5.46 -2.27 11.74
CA LEU A 138 -6.30 -1.99 10.60
C LEU A 138 -5.51 -2.13 9.28
N TRP A 139 -6.23 -2.23 8.16
CA TRP A 139 -5.72 -2.25 6.79
C TRP A 139 -6.49 -1.22 5.96
N SER A 140 -5.92 -0.64 4.91
CA SER A 140 -6.63 0.37 4.10
C SER A 140 -6.14 0.41 2.66
N GLY A 141 -7.04 0.82 1.76
CA GLY A 141 -6.67 1.46 0.51
C GLY A 141 -6.39 2.94 0.75
N PHE A 142 -5.80 3.62 -0.23
CA PHE A 142 -5.52 5.04 -0.20
C PHE A 142 -6.02 5.74 -1.45
N VAL A 143 -6.70 6.86 -1.26
CA VAL A 143 -6.91 7.85 -2.33
C VAL A 143 -5.97 9.02 -2.10
N VAL A 144 -5.09 9.27 -3.06
CA VAL A 144 -4.20 10.44 -3.05
C VAL A 144 -4.78 11.48 -4.00
N GLU A 145 -5.39 12.51 -3.45
CA GLU A 145 -5.90 13.66 -4.21
C GLU A 145 -4.77 14.66 -4.43
N THR A 146 -4.57 15.04 -5.69
CA THR A 146 -3.51 15.96 -6.10
C THR A 146 -4.02 16.90 -7.19
N SER A 147 -3.30 18.00 -7.42
CA SER A 147 -3.57 18.91 -8.56
C SER A 147 -3.39 18.24 -9.93
N ALA A 148 -2.72 17.08 -10.00
CA ALA A 148 -2.52 16.32 -11.23
C ALA A 148 -3.56 15.20 -11.43
N GLY A 149 -4.57 15.10 -10.55
CA GLY A 149 -5.60 14.05 -10.55
C GLY A 149 -5.44 13.05 -9.41
N ASN A 150 -6.52 12.31 -9.15
CA ASN A 150 -6.61 11.38 -8.02
C ASN A 150 -5.96 10.03 -8.37
N ILE A 151 -5.26 9.44 -7.40
CA ILE A 151 -4.64 8.11 -7.50
C ILE A 151 -5.31 7.20 -6.47
N TYR A 152 -5.67 5.98 -6.87
CA TYR A 152 -6.22 4.97 -5.95
C TYR A 152 -5.27 3.78 -5.82
N HIS A 153 -4.68 3.58 -4.64
CA HIS A 153 -3.87 2.39 -4.30
C HIS A 153 -4.67 1.52 -3.34
N VAL A 154 -5.04 0.30 -3.74
CA VAL A 154 -5.94 -0.53 -2.91
C VAL A 154 -5.21 -1.48 -1.96
N GLY A 155 -3.87 -1.53 -2.01
CA GLY A 155 -3.12 -2.58 -1.33
C GLY A 155 -3.59 -3.96 -1.81
N ASP A 156 -3.74 -4.88 -0.87
CA ASP A 156 -4.46 -6.13 -1.10
C ASP A 156 -5.96 -5.96 -0.82
N THR A 157 -6.79 -6.56 -1.66
CA THR A 157 -8.24 -6.59 -1.45
C THR A 157 -8.89 -7.75 -2.19
N GLY A 158 -9.92 -8.34 -1.58
CA GLY A 158 -10.94 -9.11 -2.29
C GLY A 158 -11.84 -8.18 -3.11
N PHE A 159 -12.52 -8.72 -4.12
CA PHE A 159 -13.40 -7.94 -4.98
C PHE A 159 -14.71 -7.54 -4.29
N HIS A 160 -15.30 -8.46 -3.52
CA HIS A 160 -16.54 -8.28 -2.75
C HIS A 160 -17.65 -7.53 -3.52
N ASP A 161 -18.01 -8.10 -4.68
CA ASP A 161 -18.97 -7.54 -5.65
C ASP A 161 -18.62 -6.12 -6.14
N GLY A 162 -17.44 -5.60 -5.83
CA GLY A 162 -16.89 -4.31 -6.21
C GLY A 162 -17.32 -3.12 -5.34
N ILE A 163 -17.74 -3.35 -4.09
CA ILE A 163 -18.27 -2.28 -3.24
C ILE A 163 -17.21 -1.20 -2.93
N ASN A 164 -15.98 -1.58 -2.60
CA ASN A 164 -14.89 -0.64 -2.30
C ASN A 164 -14.59 0.29 -3.50
N TYR A 165 -14.67 -0.23 -4.73
CA TYR A 165 -14.45 0.55 -5.95
C TYR A 165 -15.56 1.56 -6.21
N ARG A 166 -16.83 1.14 -6.06
CA ARG A 166 -17.98 2.04 -6.24
C ARG A 166 -18.00 3.13 -5.18
N ASP A 167 -17.73 2.76 -3.93
CA ASP A 167 -17.69 3.69 -2.81
C ASP A 167 -16.59 4.74 -3.00
N ALA A 168 -15.37 4.31 -3.35
CA ALA A 168 -14.28 5.23 -3.64
C ALA A 168 -14.62 6.18 -4.80
N ALA A 169 -15.21 5.67 -5.89
CA ALA A 169 -15.62 6.52 -7.02
C ALA A 169 -16.76 7.49 -6.66
N ASN A 170 -17.70 7.07 -5.80
CA ASN A 170 -18.80 7.91 -5.35
C ASN A 170 -18.30 9.05 -4.43
N ARG A 171 -17.29 8.79 -3.59
CA ARG A 171 -16.70 9.79 -2.68
C ARG A 171 -15.73 10.73 -3.39
N HIS A 172 -14.84 10.20 -4.23
CA HIS A 172 -13.69 10.93 -4.78
C HIS A 172 -13.77 11.21 -6.30
N GLY A 173 -14.85 10.79 -6.96
CA GLY A 173 -15.04 11.00 -8.39
C GLY A 173 -14.27 10.01 -9.24
N THR A 174 -13.43 10.51 -10.14
CA THR A 174 -12.67 9.69 -11.11
C THR A 174 -11.19 9.63 -10.74
N PHE A 175 -10.54 8.51 -11.04
CA PHE A 175 -9.10 8.35 -10.80
C PHE A 175 -8.31 8.44 -12.10
N ARG A 176 -7.21 9.19 -12.07
CA ARG A 176 -6.21 9.21 -13.15
C ARG A 176 -5.34 7.95 -13.15
N LEU A 177 -5.26 7.26 -12.02
CA LEU A 177 -4.52 6.02 -11.86
C LEU A 177 -5.17 5.17 -10.77
N ALA A 178 -5.39 3.90 -11.07
CA ALA A 178 -5.71 2.88 -10.08
C ALA A 178 -4.61 1.81 -10.06
N ILE A 179 -4.10 1.50 -8.88
CA ILE A 179 -3.07 0.48 -8.64
C ILE A 179 -3.79 -0.68 -7.97
N LEU A 180 -4.01 -1.75 -8.74
CA LEU A 180 -4.86 -2.88 -8.36
C LEU A 180 -4.06 -4.19 -8.38
N PRO A 181 -4.17 -5.05 -7.36
CA PRO A 181 -3.49 -6.35 -7.34
C PRO A 181 -4.16 -7.31 -8.32
N ILE A 182 -3.35 -8.16 -8.95
CA ILE A 182 -3.77 -9.20 -9.91
C ILE A 182 -3.21 -10.59 -9.58
N GLY A 183 -2.50 -10.72 -8.45
CA GLY A 183 -1.80 -11.94 -8.02
C GLY A 183 -2.38 -12.54 -6.74
N ALA A 184 -1.79 -13.65 -6.27
CA ALA A 184 -2.18 -14.34 -5.03
C ALA A 184 -3.68 -14.68 -4.93
N TYR A 185 -4.33 -14.98 -6.05
CA TYR A 185 -5.79 -15.14 -6.09
C TYR A 185 -6.26 -16.60 -6.08
N GLU A 186 -5.36 -17.59 -6.11
CA GLU A 186 -5.69 -19.02 -6.14
C GLU A 186 -5.24 -19.76 -4.86
N PRO A 187 -5.96 -20.82 -4.46
CA PRO A 187 -7.23 -21.31 -5.04
C PRO A 187 -8.41 -20.40 -4.64
N ARG A 188 -9.39 -20.23 -5.56
CA ARG A 188 -10.48 -19.24 -5.37
C ARG A 188 -11.32 -19.46 -4.12
N TRP A 189 -11.60 -20.69 -3.73
CA TRP A 189 -12.40 -20.98 -2.53
C TRP A 189 -11.76 -20.42 -1.25
N PHE A 190 -10.42 -20.28 -1.22
CA PHE A 190 -9.67 -19.77 -0.09
C PHE A 190 -9.33 -18.29 -0.23
N MET A 191 -8.89 -17.86 -1.41
CA MET A 191 -8.34 -16.50 -1.62
C MET A 191 -9.39 -15.45 -1.96
N LYS A 192 -10.54 -15.81 -2.55
CA LYS A 192 -11.56 -14.85 -3.03
C LYS A 192 -11.97 -13.78 -2.01
N PRO A 193 -12.13 -14.07 -0.69
CA PRO A 193 -12.52 -13.06 0.28
C PRO A 193 -11.47 -11.97 0.54
N GLN A 194 -10.20 -12.20 0.22
CA GLN A 194 -9.07 -11.32 0.55
C GLN A 194 -8.19 -10.93 -0.64
N HIS A 195 -8.27 -11.63 -1.78
CA HIS A 195 -7.56 -11.30 -3.00
C HIS A 195 -8.46 -11.46 -4.23
N GLN A 196 -8.59 -10.36 -4.96
CA GLN A 196 -9.23 -10.35 -6.27
C GLN A 196 -8.36 -11.03 -7.33
N ASN A 197 -8.99 -11.59 -8.36
CA ASN A 197 -8.29 -12.11 -9.54
C ASN A 197 -8.13 -11.02 -10.63
N PRO A 198 -7.43 -11.29 -11.74
CA PRO A 198 -7.25 -10.31 -12.81
C PRO A 198 -8.56 -9.79 -13.44
N ASP A 199 -9.57 -10.65 -13.61
CA ASP A 199 -10.87 -10.23 -14.19
C ASP A 199 -11.61 -9.28 -13.25
N GLU A 200 -11.60 -9.58 -11.96
CA GLU A 200 -12.13 -8.74 -10.88
C GLU A 200 -11.36 -7.41 -10.80
N ALA A 201 -10.04 -7.41 -11.01
CA ALA A 201 -9.25 -6.18 -11.06
C ALA A 201 -9.66 -5.27 -12.23
N VAL A 202 -9.92 -5.84 -13.42
CA VAL A 202 -10.44 -5.08 -14.57
C VAL A 202 -11.84 -4.52 -14.28
N GLN A 203 -12.70 -5.30 -13.64
CA GLN A 203 -14.03 -4.82 -13.21
C GLN A 203 -13.90 -3.71 -12.16
N GLY A 204 -13.01 -3.88 -11.18
CA GLY A 204 -12.71 -2.90 -10.14
C GLY A 204 -12.23 -1.58 -10.73
N MET A 205 -11.33 -1.62 -11.71
CA MET A 205 -10.88 -0.44 -12.45
C MET A 205 -12.05 0.33 -13.09
N LYS A 206 -12.97 -0.38 -13.76
CA LYS A 206 -14.16 0.22 -14.38
C LYS A 206 -15.11 0.81 -13.34
N LEU A 207 -15.37 0.08 -12.25
CA LEU A 207 -16.25 0.53 -11.16
C LEU A 207 -15.68 1.74 -10.41
N ALA A 208 -14.36 1.81 -10.29
CA ALA A 208 -13.63 2.94 -9.72
C ALA A 208 -13.64 4.17 -10.64
N ARG A 209 -14.12 4.05 -11.90
CA ARG A 209 -14.05 5.11 -12.91
C ARG A 209 -12.60 5.60 -13.13
N ALA A 210 -11.66 4.65 -13.14
CA ALA A 210 -10.27 4.93 -13.47
C ALA A 210 -10.08 4.94 -15.00
N ALA A 211 -9.37 5.93 -15.52
CA ALA A 211 -9.14 6.18 -16.95
C ALA A 211 -7.66 6.11 -17.33
#